data_AF-T0KLV1-F1
#
_entry.id   AF-T0KLV1-F1
#
_cell.length_a   1.000
_cell.length_b   1.000
_cell.length_c   1.000
_cell.angle_alpha   90.00
_cell.angle_beta   90.00
_cell.angle_gamma   90.00
#
_symmetry.space_group_name_H-M   'P 1'
#
loop_
_entity.id
_entity.type
_entity.pdbx_description
1 polymer ?
#
loop_
_entity_poly.entity_id
_entity_poly.type
_entity_poly.pdbx_seq_one_letter_code
_entity_poly.pdbx_strand_id
1 'polypeptide(L)' 'MAETITIDGKTYNTDKLSDEAKDQLSSLQITDKEIASLKTQTAIAQTARNAYAKALADALPKD' A
#
# COMPACT_ATOMS: atom_id res chain seq x y z
N MET A 1 -13.25 12.15 24.53
CA MET A 1 -11.85 11.67 24.50
C MET A 1 -11.25 12.27 23.25
N ALA A 2 -10.14 12.98 23.33
CA ALA A 2 -9.54 13.58 22.14
C ALA A 2 -8.92 12.49 21.28
N GLU A 3 -9.34 12.38 20.02
CA GLU A 3 -8.70 11.48 19.06
C GLU A 3 -7.38 12.10 18.62
N THR A 4 -6.30 11.34 18.73
CA THR A 4 -4.97 11.78 18.30
C THR A 4 -4.50 10.88 17.18
N ILE A 5 -4.06 11.47 16.07
CA ILE A 5 -3.52 10.73 14.93
C ILE A 5 -2.05 11.07 14.76
N THR A 6 -1.27 10.11 14.28
CA THR A 6 0.14 10.34 13.97
C THR A 6 0.28 10.42 12.46
N ILE A 7 0.70 11.58 11.95
CA ILE A 7 1.04 11.81 10.54
C ILE A 7 2.53 12.15 10.50
N ASP A 8 3.31 11.48 9.66
CA ASP A 8 4.76 11.72 9.49
C ASP A 8 5.57 11.73 10.81
N GLY A 9 5.17 10.86 11.75
CA GLY A 9 5.82 10.74 13.06
C GLY A 9 5.47 11.85 14.05
N LYS A 10 4.57 12.78 13.70
CA LYS A 10 4.04 13.80 14.60
C LYS A 10 2.60 13.47 15.00
N THR A 11 2.33 13.54 16.29
CA THR A 11 1.00 13.34 16.83
C THR A 11 0.21 14.65 16.80
N TYR A 12 -0.93 14.63 16.13
CA TYR A 12 -1.88 15.73 16.03
C TYR A 12 -3.17 15.36 16.77
N ASN A 13 -3.74 16.33 17.48
CA ASN A 13 -5.08 16.19 18.01
C ASN A 13 -6.07 16.50 16.88
N THR A 14 -6.91 15.54 16.52
CA THR A 14 -7.87 15.68 15.41
C THR A 14 -8.90 16.78 15.68
N ASP A 15 -9.22 17.05 16.94
CA ASP A 15 -10.12 18.14 17.35
C ASP A 15 -9.52 19.52 17.06
N LYS A 16 -8.19 19.61 16.92
CA LYS A 16 -7.46 20.85 16.61
C LYS A 16 -7.14 21.02 15.13
N LEU A 17 -7.49 20.04 14.29
CA LEU A 17 -7.31 20.14 12.84
C LEU A 17 -8.44 20.97 12.24
N SER A 18 -8.11 21.78 11.22
CA SER A 18 -9.13 22.41 10.38
C SER A 18 -9.95 21.36 9.64
N ASP A 19 -11.16 21.71 9.22
CA ASP A 19 -12.02 20.79 8.46
C ASP A 19 -11.35 20.36 7.15
N GLU A 20 -10.66 21.29 6.47
CA GLU A 20 -9.84 21.01 5.28
C GLU A 20 -8.74 19.98 5.55
N ALA A 21 -8.09 20.04 6.72
CA ALA A 21 -7.04 19.09 7.09
C ALA A 21 -7.62 17.69 7.38
N LYS A 22 -8.84 17.61 7.93
CA LYS A 22 -9.55 16.34 8.14
C LYS A 22 -9.96 15.71 6.81
N ASP A 23 -10.41 16.51 5.85
CA ASP A 23 -10.79 16.03 4.51
C ASP A 23 -9.56 15.48 3.75
N GLN A 24 -8.45 16.20 3.80
CA GLN A 24 -7.19 15.72 3.20
C GLN A 24 -6.67 14.46 3.90
N LEU A 25 -6.76 14.40 5.23
CA LEU A 25 -6.41 13.19 5.98
C LEU A 25 -7.23 11.99 5.55
N SER A 26 -8.56 12.15 5.41
CA SER A 26 -9.44 11.06 4.96
C SER A 26 -9.05 10.59 3.57
N SER A 27 -8.81 11.53 2.65
CA SER A 27 -8.34 11.23 1.29
C SER A 27 -7.00 10.49 1.29
N LEU A 28 -6.06 10.89 2.15
CA LEU A 28 -4.76 10.25 2.31
C LEU A 28 -4.91 8.80 2.81
N GLN A 29 -5.72 8.58 3.85
CA GLN A 29 -5.96 7.23 4.40
C GLN A 29 -6.57 6.29 3.37
N ILE A 30 -7.51 6.77 2.56
CA ILE A 30 -8.10 5.99 1.47
C ILE A 30 -7.04 5.64 0.43
N THR A 31 -6.24 6.62 0.02
CA THR A 31 -5.15 6.44 -0.95
C THR A 31 -4.12 5.43 -0.45
N ASP A 32 -3.72 5.51 0.82
CA ASP A 32 -2.77 4.56 1.43
C ASP A 32 -3.31 3.13 1.44
N LYS A 33 -4.61 2.97 1.70
CA LYS A 33 -5.28 1.66 1.63
C LYS A 33 -5.28 1.11 0.21
N GLU A 34 -5.52 1.96 -0.79
CA GLU A 34 -5.44 1.56 -2.20
C GLU A 34 -4.02 1.15 -2.59
N ILE A 35 -3.00 1.93 -2.19
CA ILE A 35 -1.59 1.60 -2.40
C ILE A 35 -1.24 0.24 -1.77
N ALA A 36 -1.70 -0.02 -0.55
CA ALA A 36 -1.49 -1.31 0.12
C ALA A 36 -2.12 -2.47 -0.67
N SER A 37 -3.35 -2.28 -1.17
CA SER A 37 -4.04 -3.26 -2.02
C SER A 37 -3.27 -3.54 -3.32
N LEU A 38 -2.81 -2.50 -4.01
CA LEU A 38 -2.00 -2.63 -5.23
C LEU A 38 -0.67 -3.35 -4.97
N LYS A 39 -0.01 -3.09 -3.84
CA LYS A 39 1.19 -3.82 -3.43
C LYS A 39 0.92 -5.30 -3.24
N THR A 40 -0.21 -5.67 -2.63
CA THR A 40 -0.63 -7.08 -2.51
C THR A 40 -0.83 -7.72 -3.88
N GLN A 41 -1.55 -7.06 -4.79
CA GLN A 41 -1.76 -7.58 -6.16
C GLN A 41 -0.44 -7.75 -6.91
N THR A 42 0.48 -6.80 -6.76
CA THR A 42 1.82 -6.85 -7.36
C THR A 42 2.62 -8.04 -6.82
N ALA A 43 2.57 -8.31 -5.52
CA ALA A 43 3.25 -9.46 -4.93
C ALA A 43 2.71 -10.81 -5.46
N ILE A 44 1.39 -10.90 -5.66
CA ILE A 44 0.74 -12.07 -6.28
C ILE A 44 1.25 -12.24 -7.71
N ALA A 45 1.21 -11.18 -8.52
CA ALA A 45 1.68 -11.21 -9.89
C ALA A 45 3.18 -11.58 -10.00
N GLN A 46 4.01 -11.06 -9.10
CA GLN A 46 5.44 -11.38 -9.04
C GLN A 46 5.67 -12.87 -8.74
N THR A 47 4.87 -13.45 -7.84
CA THR A 47 4.92 -14.89 -7.53
C THR A 47 4.59 -15.72 -8.76
N ALA A 48 3.50 -15.39 -9.46
CA ALA A 48 3.10 -16.08 -10.69
C ALA A 48 4.18 -15.96 -11.78
N ARG A 49 4.71 -14.74 -12.01
CA ARG A 49 5.80 -14.49 -12.95
C ARG A 49 7.02 -15.37 -12.65
N ASN A 50 7.41 -15.49 -11.38
CA ASN A 50 8.55 -16.32 -10.99
C ASN A 50 8.30 -17.81 -11.26
N ALA A 51 7.08 -18.30 -11.01
CA ALA A 51 6.69 -19.67 -11.35
C ALA A 51 6.75 -19.92 -12.86
N TYR A 52 6.23 -18.99 -13.67
CA TYR A 52 6.28 -19.10 -15.14
C TYR A 52 7.72 -19.03 -15.66
N ALA A 53 8.57 -18.15 -15.10
CA ALA A 53 9.97 -18.07 -15.48
C ALA A 53 10.72 -19.38 -15.21
N LYS A 54 10.44 -20.04 -14.06
CA LYS A 54 11.00 -21.36 -13.74
C LYS A 54 10.52 -22.43 -14.72
N ALA A 55 9.21 -22.51 -14.96
CA ALA A 55 8.64 -23.48 -15.89
C ALA A 55 9.20 -23.31 -17.32
N LEU A 56 9.38 -22.06 -17.76
CA LEU A 56 10.02 -21.76 -19.03
C LEU A 56 11.48 -22.25 -19.04
N ALA A 57 12.26 -21.94 -18.01
CA ALA A 57 13.65 -22.39 -17.91
C ALA A 57 13.78 -23.92 -17.95
N ASP A 58 12.84 -24.64 -17.34
CA ASP A 58 12.80 -26.11 -17.36
C ASP A 58 12.41 -26.67 -18.74
N ALA A 59 11.61 -25.94 -19.51
CA ALA A 59 11.15 -26.32 -20.85
C ALA A 59 12.14 -25.95 -21.97
N LEU A 60 13.11 -25.06 -21.70
CA LEU A 60 14.13 -24.69 -22.67
C LEU A 60 15.15 -25.83 -22.84
N PRO A 61 15.70 -26.01 -24.06
CA PRO A 61 16.75 -26.99 -24.30
C PRO A 61 17.93 -26.73 -23.36
N LYS A 62 18.44 -27.81 -22.76
CA LYS A 62 19.69 -27.79 -22.01
C LYS A 62 20.76 -28.30 -22.96
N ASP A 63 21.68 -27.41 -23.35
CA ASP A 63 22.92 -27.80 -24.04
C ASP A 63 23.77 -28.72 -23.16
#